data_AF-A0A9D8ADN2-F1
#
_entry.id   AF-A0A9D8ADN2-F1
#
_cell.length_a   1.000
_cell.length_b   1.000
_cell.length_c   1.000
_cell.angle_alpha   90.00
_cell.angle_beta   90.00
_cell.angle_gamma   90.00
#
_symmetry.space_group_name_H-M   'P 1'
#
loop_
_entity.id
_entity.type
_entity.pdbx_description
1 polymer ?
#
loop_
_entity_poly.entity_id
_entity_poly.type
_entity_poly.pdbx_seq_one_letter_code
_entity_poly.pdbx_strand_id
1 'polypeptide(L)'
;MEVNVLHSPLEKQRNAILKHEYIYNYIRPHQALAYKTPMEFYELWKQNPKEAYNIKDKWQEYLKKNSKRLSESRRIKNEEKLKN
;
A
#
# COMPACT_ATOMS: atom_id res chain seq x y z
N MET A 1 -40.45 -12.95 10.65
CA MET A 1 -40.01 -11.79 11.43
C MET A 1 -38.63 -11.42 10.94
N GLU A 2 -38.52 -10.39 10.11
CA GLU A 2 -37.21 -9.82 9.77
C GLU A 2 -36.76 -8.96 10.95
N VAL A 3 -35.72 -9.41 11.64
CA VAL A 3 -35.08 -8.62 12.69
C VAL A 3 -34.33 -7.50 11.98
N ASN A 4 -34.98 -6.34 11.85
CA ASN A 4 -34.35 -5.16 11.30
C ASN A 4 -33.41 -4.61 12.38
N VAL A 5 -32.19 -5.16 12.43
CA VAL A 5 -31.19 -4.78 13.43
C VAL A 5 -30.69 -3.38 13.09
N LEU A 6 -31.35 -2.36 13.65
CA LEU A 6 -30.89 -0.98 13.62
C LEU A 6 -29.56 -0.90 14.35
N HIS A 7 -28.47 -1.09 13.62
CA HIS A 7 -27.13 -0.91 14.15
C HIS A 7 -26.95 0.56 14.53
N SER A 8 -26.44 0.77 15.75
CA SER A 8 -26.00 2.08 16.23
C SER A 8 -25.00 2.69 15.23
N PRO A 9 -24.98 4.02 15.03
CA PRO A 9 -23.97 4.67 14.19
C PRO A 9 -22.52 4.25 14.54
N LEU A 10 -22.24 4.02 15.82
CA LEU A 10 -20.93 3.55 16.30
C LEU A 10 -20.65 2.10 15.88
N GLU A 11 -21.66 1.23 15.91
CA GLU A 11 -21.52 -0.16 15.45
C GLU A 11 -21.29 -0.23 13.95
N LYS A 12 -21.99 0.60 13.17
CA LYS A 12 -21.76 0.71 11.72
C LYS A 12 -20.34 1.17 11.43
N GLN A 13 -19.84 2.17 12.15
CA GLN A 13 -18.47 2.64 12.00
C GLN A 13 -17.45 1.54 12.34
N ARG A 14 -17.64 0.84 13.47
CA ARG A 14 -16.77 -0.27 13.88
C ARG A 14 -16.74 -1.37 12.82
N ASN A 15 -17.90 -1.77 12.30
CA ASN A 15 -17.99 -2.80 11.27
C ASN A 15 -17.32 -2.37 9.96
N ALA A 16 -17.41 -1.09 9.60
CA ALA A 16 -16.71 -0.56 8.44
C ALA A 16 -15.18 -0.61 8.60
N ILE A 17 -14.66 -0.27 9.79
CA ILE A 17 -13.23 -0.36 10.11
C ILE A 17 -12.76 -1.81 10.02
N LEU A 18 -13.46 -2.74 10.69
CA LEU A 18 -13.10 -4.17 10.67
C LEU A 18 -13.10 -4.73 9.25
N LYS A 19 -14.10 -4.38 8.44
CA LYS A 19 -14.17 -4.78 7.04
C LYS A 19 -13.00 -4.23 6.24
N HIS A 20 -12.66 -2.96 6.45
CA HIS A 20 -11.52 -2.34 5.77
C HIS A 20 -10.19 -3.01 6.16
N GLU A 21 -9.96 -3.26 7.45
CA GLU A 21 -8.76 -3.95 7.94
C GLU A 21 -8.66 -5.37 7.37
N TYR A 22 -9.76 -6.11 7.32
CA TYR A 22 -9.79 -7.45 6.75
C TYR A 22 -9.42 -7.43 5.26
N ILE A 23 -10.04 -6.53 4.48
CA ILE A 23 -9.76 -6.42 3.05
C ILE A 23 -8.30 -6.04 2.82
N TYR A 24 -7.79 -5.06 3.56
CA TYR A 24 -6.42 -4.60 3.42
C TYR A 24 -5.42 -5.71 3.76
N ASN A 25 -5.61 -6.40 4.89
CA ASN A 25 -4.63 -7.37 5.39
C ASN A 25 -4.66 -8.73 4.67
N TYR A 26 -5.82 -9.14 4.12
CA TYR A 26 -6.03 -10.51 3.64
C TYR A 26 -6.55 -10.64 2.20
N ILE A 27 -7.14 -9.59 1.62
CA ILE A 27 -7.73 -9.69 0.27
C ILE A 27 -6.90 -8.92 -0.75
N ARG A 28 -6.39 -7.75 -0.41
CA ARG A 28 -5.80 -6.82 -1.38
C ARG A 28 -4.27 -6.99 -1.47
N PRO A 29 -3.74 -7.50 -2.60
CA PRO A 29 -2.30 -7.61 -2.76
C PRO A 29 -1.68 -6.25 -3.11
N HIS A 30 -0.42 -6.04 -2.72
CA HIS A 30 0.30 -4.79 -2.90
C HIS A 30 1.58 -4.97 -3.73
N GLN A 31 1.80 -4.11 -4.71
CA GLN A 31 3.00 -4.13 -5.56
C GLN A 31 4.30 -4.01 -4.75
N ALA A 32 4.28 -3.16 -3.72
CA ALA A 32 5.41 -2.97 -2.80
C ALA A 32 5.81 -4.26 -2.06
N LEU A 33 4.86 -5.19 -1.90
CA LEU A 33 5.04 -6.48 -1.24
C LEU A 33 5.17 -7.61 -2.26
N ALA A 34 5.58 -7.30 -3.50
CA ALA A 34 5.62 -8.25 -4.62
C ALA A 34 4.28 -8.94 -4.90
N TYR A 35 3.20 -8.14 -4.93
CA TYR A 35 1.82 -8.62 -5.15
C TYR A 35 1.34 -9.63 -4.10
N LYS A 36 1.81 -9.47 -2.87
CA LYS A 36 1.31 -10.18 -1.68
C LYS A 36 0.43 -9.26 -0.85
N THR A 37 -0.49 -9.86 -0.11
CA THR A 37 -1.20 -9.18 0.98
C THR A 37 -0.24 -8.93 2.15
N PRO A 38 -0.55 -7.99 3.06
CA PRO A 38 0.24 -7.76 4.27
C PRO A 38 0.46 -9.04 5.09
N MET A 39 -0.56 -9.88 5.25
CA MET A 39 -0.42 -11.10 6.05
C MET A 39 0.42 -12.16 5.33
N GLU A 40 0.27 -12.35 4.03
CA GLU A 40 1.14 -13.25 3.26
C GLU A 40 2.60 -12.81 3.30
N PHE A 41 2.86 -11.50 3.25
CA PHE A 41 4.22 -10.97 3.38
C PHE A 41 4.78 -11.17 4.80
N TYR A 42 3.94 -11.04 5.82
CA TYR A 42 4.33 -11.31 7.20
C TYR A 42 4.69 -12.79 7.42
N GLU A 43 3.89 -13.71 6.87
CA GLU A 43 4.19 -15.14 6.91
C GLU A 43 5.46 -15.48 6.13
N LEU A 44 5.66 -14.86 4.95
CA LEU A 44 6.93 -14.96 4.22
C LEU A 44 8.11 -14.48 5.08
N TRP A 45 7.98 -13.36 5.77
CA TRP A 45 9.04 -12.83 6.62
C TRP A 45 9.38 -13.79 7.77
N LYS A 46 8.39 -14.44 8.38
CA LYS A 46 8.63 -15.47 9.42
C LYS A 46 9.36 -16.69 8.87
N GLN A 47 8.96 -17.16 7.69
CA GLN A 47 9.50 -18.40 7.11
C GLN A 47 10.86 -18.18 6.44
N ASN A 48 11.02 -17.07 5.73
CA ASN A 48 12.21 -16.69 4.98
C ASN A 48 12.44 -15.17 5.03
N PRO A 49 13.03 -14.65 6.12
CA PRO A 49 13.30 -13.23 6.26
C PRO A 49 14.15 -12.66 5.12
N LYS A 50 15.10 -13.44 4.61
CA LYS A 50 16.02 -13.01 3.54
C LYS A 50 15.26 -12.66 2.26
N GLU A 51 14.27 -13.46 1.89
CA GLU A 51 13.43 -13.19 0.72
C GLU A 51 12.54 -11.97 0.92
N ALA A 52 11.95 -11.81 2.12
CA ALA A 52 11.17 -10.62 2.45
C ALA A 52 12.00 -9.33 2.36
N TYR A 53 13.24 -9.35 2.87
CA TYR A 53 14.16 -8.21 2.75
C TYR A 53 14.55 -7.93 1.29
N ASN A 54 14.79 -8.97 0.49
CA ASN A 54 15.07 -8.79 -0.95
C ASN A 54 13.92 -8.08 -1.68
N ILE A 55 12.66 -8.41 -1.36
CA ILE A 55 11.48 -7.73 -1.94
C ILE A 55 11.47 -6.25 -1.53
N LYS A 56 11.64 -5.99 -0.24
CA LYS A 56 11.70 -4.63 0.31
C LYS A 56 12.80 -3.81 -0.36
N ASP A 57 14.00 -4.35 -0.47
CA ASP A 57 15.15 -3.63 -1.03
C ASP A 57 14.96 -3.33 -2.53
N LYS A 58 14.42 -4.28 -3.31
CA LYS A 58 14.03 -4.03 -4.71
C LYS A 58 13.04 -2.88 -4.85
N TRP A 59 12.01 -2.84 -3.98
CA TRP A 59 11.03 -1.76 -4.01
C TRP A 59 11.65 -0.41 -3.63
N GLN A 60 12.54 -0.38 -2.63
CA GLN A 60 13.27 0.82 -2.25
C GLN A 60 14.15 1.36 -3.39
N GLU A 61 14.82 0.50 -4.14
CA GLU A 61 15.59 0.90 -5.32
C GLU A 61 14.70 1.50 -6.41
N TYR A 62 13.54 0.88 -6.68
CA TYR A 62 12.56 1.42 -7.62
C TYR A 62 12.10 2.83 -7.21
N LEU A 63 11.73 3.02 -5.95
CA LEU A 63 11.31 4.32 -5.42
C LEU A 63 12.42 5.38 -5.55
N LYS A 64 13.67 5.03 -5.26
CA LYS A 64 14.83 5.93 -5.44
C LYS A 64 14.98 6.36 -6.89
N LYS A 65 14.90 5.43 -7.85
CA LYS A 65 14.97 5.74 -9.30
C LYS A 65 13.82 6.66 -9.72
N ASN A 66 12.60 6.37 -9.29
CA ASN A 66 11.42 7.15 -9.63
C ASN A 66 11.49 8.57 -9.04
N SER A 67 11.96 8.70 -7.80
CA SER A 67 12.15 10.01 -7.14
C SER A 67 13.12 10.91 -7.91
N LYS A 68 14.28 10.38 -8.33
CA LYS A 68 15.25 11.12 -9.15
C LYS A 68 14.65 11.61 -10.46
N ARG A 69 13.98 10.72 -11.20
CA ARG A 69 13.30 11.05 -12.47
C ARG A 69 12.28 12.17 -12.31
N LEU A 70 11.46 12.09 -11.25
CA LEU A 70 10.45 13.10 -10.97
C LEU A 70 11.08 14.46 -10.65
N SER A 71 12.19 14.47 -9.89
CA SER A 71 12.94 15.70 -9.61
C SER A 71 13.50 16.34 -10.88
N GLU A 72 14.13 15.54 -11.75
CA GLU A 72 14.67 16.00 -13.03
C GLU A 72 13.58 16.56 -13.94
N SER A 73 12.47 15.84 -14.10
CA SER A 73 11.32 16.29 -14.90
C SER A 73 10.75 17.62 -14.39
N ARG A 74 10.62 17.79 -13.07
CA ARG A 74 10.16 19.04 -12.46
C ARG A 74 11.14 20.18 -12.71
N ARG A 75 12.45 19.92 -12.65
CA ARG A 75 13.48 20.91 -12.95
C ARG A 75 13.37 21.40 -14.40
N ILE A 76 13.31 20.48 -15.36
CA ILE A 76 13.16 20.81 -16.79
C ILE A 76 11.91 21.65 -17.03
N LYS A 77 10.77 21.21 -16.51
CA LYS A 77 9.48 21.92 -16.66
C LYS A 77 9.54 23.34 -16.08
N ASN A 78 10.25 23.55 -14.98
CA ASN A 78 10.42 24.87 -14.40
C ASN A 78 11.35 25.75 -15.24
N GLU A 79 12.44 25.20 -15.79
CA GLU A 79 13.33 25.92 -16.70
C GLU A 79 12.61 26.33 -18.01
N GLU A 80 11.76 25.47 -18.56
CA GLU A 80 10.92 25.79 -19.73
C GLU A 80 9.94 26.94 -19.43
N LYS A 81 9.31 26.91 -18.26
CA LYS A 81 8.39 27.98 -17.83
C LYS A 81 9.07 29.33 -17.59
N LEU A 82 10.36 29.34 -17.26
CA LEU A 82 11.12 30.59 -17.04
C LEU A 82 11.64 31.18 -18.36
N LYS A 83 11.73 30.37 -19.43
CA LYS A 83 12.22 30.77 -20.76
C LYS A 83 11.10 31.26 -21.70
N ASN A 84 9.85 30.92 -21.41
CA ASN A 84 8.64 31.42 -22.08
C ASN A 84 8.00 32.54 -21.26
#